data_AF-A0A0C2GRS2-F1
#
_entry.id   AF-A0A0C2GRS2-F1
#
_cell.length_a   1.000
_cell.length_b   1.000
_cell.length_c   1.000
_cell.angle_alpha   90.00
_cell.angle_beta   90.00
_cell.angle_gamma   90.00
#
_symmetry.space_group_name_H-M   'P 1'
#
loop_
_entity.id
_entity.type
_entity.pdbx_description
1 polymer ?
#
loop_
_entity_poly.entity_id
_entity_poly.type
_entity_poly.pdbx_seq_one_letter_code
_entity_poly.pdbx_strand_id
1 'polypeptide(L)'
;MLAFQNLILPVNSSLSLNIDAVVARTLVRTSSDDSVRINNVVVDLDKNKRFRQCFDDFQVSSTTNFPVGAGLASSAAGFAAIAVAIGKLFDFSDVEVSTLARMGSGSACRSVFGGLVEWCAGSDPSGADCVAKQVLPEKWWPELRAVIVVLDDGEKEVGSSRGMRSTVETSELLEHRARYIVPERIKRLTAAFEAHDFDEFARITMADSNQLHAVCLDTFPPLRVCVRY
;
A
#
# COMPACT_ATOMS: atom_id res chain seq x y z
N MET A 1 20.16 11.85 -9.19
CA MET A 1 20.51 11.13 -7.94
C MET A 1 19.25 11.12 -7.08
N LEU A 2 18.63 9.96 -6.87
CA LEU A 2 17.36 9.90 -6.13
C LEU A 2 17.61 10.22 -4.65
N ALA A 3 17.20 11.40 -4.19
CA ALA A 3 17.35 11.81 -2.80
C ALA A 3 16.08 11.47 -2.01
N PHE A 4 16.13 10.40 -1.22
CA PHE A 4 14.98 9.94 -0.43
C PHE A 4 14.77 10.79 0.84
N GLN A 5 13.99 11.86 0.74
CA GLN A 5 13.54 12.64 1.90
C GLN A 5 12.17 12.13 2.38
N ASN A 6 12.06 11.77 3.68
CA ASN A 6 10.88 11.26 4.39
C ASN A 6 10.54 9.78 4.11
N LEU A 7 11.00 8.88 4.99
CA LEU A 7 11.13 7.43 4.73
C LEU A 7 9.83 6.60 4.70
N ILE A 8 8.68 7.20 5.04
CA ILE A 8 7.36 6.54 5.12
C ILE A 8 7.45 5.23 5.91
N LEU A 9 7.81 5.32 7.19
CA LEU A 9 7.86 4.17 8.10
C LEU A 9 6.49 3.99 8.78
N PRO A 10 5.92 2.76 8.82
CA PRO A 10 4.62 2.53 9.42
C PRO A 10 4.75 2.27 10.94
N VAL A 11 3.69 2.51 11.70
CA VAL A 11 3.66 2.24 13.15
C VAL A 11 3.56 0.74 13.49
N ASN A 12 3.19 -0.09 12.52
CA ASN A 12 3.14 -1.54 12.63
C ASN A 12 3.35 -2.21 11.26
N SER A 13 3.82 -3.46 11.27
CA SER A 13 3.91 -4.26 10.05
C SER A 13 2.52 -4.53 9.46
N SER A 14 2.45 -4.95 8.21
CA SER A 14 1.16 -5.31 7.57
C SER A 14 1.33 -6.46 6.59
N LEU A 15 0.29 -7.28 6.44
CA LEU A 15 0.19 -8.33 5.43
C LEU A 15 -0.79 -7.92 4.34
N SER A 16 -0.52 -8.32 3.09
CA SER A 16 -1.49 -8.26 2.00
C SER A 16 -1.42 -9.47 1.12
N LEU A 17 -2.56 -9.79 0.51
CA LEU A 17 -2.67 -10.74 -0.59
C LEU A 17 -2.73 -9.96 -1.90
N ASN A 18 -1.83 -10.27 -2.83
CA ASN A 18 -1.84 -9.65 -4.15
C ASN A 18 -2.78 -10.40 -5.10
N ILE A 19 -3.51 -9.63 -5.91
CA ILE A 19 -4.53 -10.13 -6.84
C ILE A 19 -4.18 -9.72 -8.28
N ASP A 20 -4.36 -10.63 -9.23
CA ASP A 20 -4.01 -10.39 -10.65
C ASP A 20 -5.17 -9.77 -11.47
N ALA A 21 -6.32 -9.54 -10.84
CA ALA A 21 -7.50 -8.99 -11.52
C ALA A 21 -7.48 -7.45 -11.62
N VAL A 22 -6.72 -6.77 -10.77
CA VAL A 22 -6.75 -5.31 -10.57
C VAL A 22 -5.32 -4.78 -10.76
N VAL A 23 -5.03 -4.25 -11.95
CA VAL A 23 -3.66 -3.99 -12.41
C VAL A 23 -3.46 -2.56 -12.89
N ALA A 24 -2.25 -2.04 -12.65
CA ALA A 24 -1.74 -0.82 -13.25
C ALA A 24 -0.68 -1.18 -14.31
N ARG A 25 -0.81 -0.63 -15.50
CA ARG A 25 0.17 -0.74 -16.59
C ARG A 25 0.84 0.60 -16.77
N THR A 26 2.16 0.62 -16.63
CA THR A 26 2.95 1.87 -16.66
C THR A 26 4.05 1.79 -17.71
N LEU A 27 4.17 2.86 -18.49
CA LEU A 27 5.29 3.16 -19.36
C LEU A 27 6.11 4.29 -18.73
N VAL A 28 7.42 4.09 -18.61
CA VAL A 28 8.37 5.10 -18.14
C VAL A 28 9.41 5.34 -19.24
N ARG A 29 9.79 6.59 -19.44
CA ARG A 29 10.87 7.02 -20.33
C ARG A 29 11.70 8.09 -19.65
N THR A 30 13.02 8.06 -19.82
CA THR A 30 13.90 9.17 -19.40
C THR A 30 13.60 10.41 -20.22
N SER A 31 13.52 11.57 -19.59
CA SER A 31 13.19 12.85 -20.23
C SER A 31 13.67 14.00 -19.35
N SER A 32 14.21 15.06 -19.94
CA SER A 32 14.52 16.29 -19.19
C SER A 32 13.29 17.12 -18.82
N ASP A 33 12.11 16.73 -19.31
CA ASP A 33 10.82 17.34 -18.99
C ASP A 33 9.92 16.30 -18.31
N ASP A 34 9.77 16.47 -17.00
CA ASP A 34 9.04 15.59 -16.10
C ASP A 34 7.53 15.67 -16.35
N SER A 35 6.89 14.52 -16.56
CA SER A 35 5.43 14.47 -16.58
C SER A 35 4.88 13.13 -16.11
N VAL A 36 3.71 13.18 -15.48
CA VAL A 36 2.97 11.99 -15.09
C VAL A 36 1.55 12.09 -15.63
N ARG A 37 1.11 11.05 -16.33
CA ARG A 37 -0.28 10.89 -16.79
C ARG A 37 -0.86 9.60 -16.25
N ILE A 38 -2.04 9.66 -15.65
CA ILE A 38 -2.77 8.50 -15.12
C ILE A 38 -4.14 8.47 -15.79
N ASN A 39 -4.48 7.39 -16.49
CA ASN A 39 -5.72 7.27 -17.27
C ASN A 39 -5.97 8.49 -18.16
N ASN A 40 -4.92 8.92 -18.88
CA ASN A 40 -4.88 10.11 -19.76
C ASN A 40 -4.99 11.48 -19.07
N VAL A 41 -5.21 11.52 -17.75
CA VAL A 41 -5.24 12.76 -16.95
C VAL A 41 -3.82 13.15 -16.56
N VAL A 42 -3.44 14.40 -16.83
CA VAL A 42 -2.15 14.96 -16.41
C VAL A 42 -2.17 15.21 -14.91
N VAL A 43 -1.15 14.72 -14.21
CA VAL A 43 -0.97 14.94 -12.78
C VAL A 43 -0.18 16.23 -12.58
N ASP A 44 -0.72 17.11 -11.75
CA ASP A 44 -0.01 18.29 -11.24
C ASP A 44 1.07 17.85 -10.24
N LEU A 45 2.34 17.88 -10.67
CA LEU A 45 3.49 17.44 -9.88
C LEU A 45 3.83 18.41 -8.73
N ASP A 46 3.45 19.68 -8.84
CA ASP A 46 3.66 20.67 -7.79
C ASP A 46 2.71 20.42 -6.61
N LYS A 47 1.48 19.99 -6.90
CA LYS A 47 0.51 19.54 -5.88
C LYS A 47 0.81 18.13 -5.36
N ASN A 48 1.36 17.26 -6.19
CA ASN A 48 1.64 15.86 -5.84
C ASN A 48 3.14 15.58 -5.66
N LYS A 49 3.73 16.19 -4.63
CA LYS A 49 5.17 16.12 -4.34
C LYS A 49 5.74 14.68 -4.23
N ARG A 50 4.90 13.68 -3.94
CA ARG A 50 5.28 12.26 -3.87
C ARG A 50 5.92 11.71 -5.15
N PHE A 51 5.56 12.24 -6.33
CA PHE A 51 6.17 11.79 -7.59
C PHE A 51 7.63 12.24 -7.68
N ARG A 52 7.90 13.51 -7.36
CA ARG A 52 9.27 14.06 -7.31
C ARG A 52 10.14 13.44 -6.19
N GLN A 53 9.53 12.84 -5.17
CA GLN A 53 10.27 12.07 -4.16
C GLN A 53 10.78 10.73 -4.67
N CYS A 54 10.12 10.17 -5.69
CA CYS A 54 10.46 8.87 -6.24
C CYS A 54 11.44 9.01 -7.41
N PHE A 55 11.26 10.01 -8.25
CA PHE A 55 11.98 10.12 -9.50
C PHE A 55 12.06 11.56 -9.98
N ASP A 56 13.07 11.81 -10.81
CA ASP A 56 13.38 13.07 -11.49
C ASP A 56 13.93 12.69 -12.87
N ASP A 57 13.67 13.52 -13.88
CA ASP A 57 13.97 13.26 -15.29
C ASP A 57 13.21 12.09 -15.94
N PHE A 58 11.90 11.97 -15.70
CA PHE A 58 11.03 10.96 -16.31
C PHE A 58 9.68 11.46 -16.85
N GLN A 59 9.28 10.87 -17.97
CA GLN A 59 7.89 10.85 -18.43
C GLN A 59 7.25 9.52 -18.08
N VAL A 60 6.13 9.58 -17.36
CA VAL A 60 5.36 8.44 -16.88
C VAL A 60 3.96 8.49 -17.47
N SER A 61 3.53 7.39 -18.09
CA SER A 61 2.14 7.19 -18.50
C SER A 61 1.63 5.89 -17.91
N SER A 62 0.58 5.96 -17.10
CA SER A 62 0.01 4.82 -16.40
C SER A 62 -1.49 4.69 -16.69
N THR A 63 -1.96 3.45 -16.81
CA THR A 63 -3.37 3.11 -17.00
C THR A 63 -3.79 2.01 -16.04
N THR A 64 -4.96 2.12 -15.43
CA THR A 64 -5.54 1.11 -14.52
C THR A 64 -6.78 0.48 -15.15
N ASN A 65 -7.00 -0.83 -14.93
CA ASN A 65 -8.22 -1.51 -15.38
C ASN A 65 -9.37 -1.44 -14.36
N PHE A 66 -9.27 -0.53 -13.39
CA PHE A 66 -10.23 -0.31 -12.32
C PHE A 66 -10.42 1.20 -12.07
N PRO A 67 -11.59 1.61 -11.54
CA PRO A 67 -11.87 3.03 -11.34
C PRO A 67 -10.90 3.65 -10.34
N VAL A 68 -10.35 4.81 -10.70
CA VAL A 68 -9.55 5.63 -9.79
C VAL A 68 -10.50 6.19 -8.73
N GLY A 69 -10.25 5.90 -7.46
CA GLY A 69 -11.08 6.40 -6.35
C GLY A 69 -11.97 5.35 -5.69
N ALA A 70 -12.24 4.20 -6.34
CA ALA A 70 -13.09 3.11 -5.82
C ALA A 70 -12.52 2.34 -4.61
N GLY A 71 -11.58 2.92 -3.85
CA GLY A 71 -10.99 2.30 -2.67
C GLY A 71 -10.00 1.16 -2.95
N LEU A 72 -9.80 0.77 -4.21
CA LEU A 72 -8.93 -0.34 -4.64
C LEU A 72 -7.45 0.01 -4.72
N ALA A 73 -6.92 0.70 -3.70
CA ALA A 73 -5.49 0.99 -3.54
C ALA A 73 -4.79 1.49 -4.82
N SER A 74 -5.45 2.36 -5.61
CA SER A 74 -4.96 2.81 -6.92
C SER A 74 -3.55 3.42 -6.86
N SER A 75 -3.22 4.11 -5.76
CA SER A 75 -1.87 4.64 -5.56
C SER A 75 -0.83 3.54 -5.35
N ALA A 76 -1.16 2.47 -4.62
CA ALA A 76 -0.22 1.39 -4.34
C ALA A 76 0.18 0.67 -5.64
N ALA A 77 -0.81 0.25 -6.43
CA ALA A 77 -0.56 -0.38 -7.72
C ALA A 77 0.19 0.56 -8.69
N GLY A 78 -0.19 1.84 -8.75
CA GLY A 78 0.46 2.82 -9.61
C GLY A 78 1.94 3.06 -9.26
N PHE A 79 2.25 3.32 -7.99
CA PHE A 79 3.64 3.53 -7.55
C PHE A 79 4.49 2.27 -7.65
N ALA A 80 3.92 1.10 -7.37
CA ALA A 80 4.62 -0.17 -7.60
C ALA A 80 4.95 -0.36 -9.08
N ALA A 81 4.00 -0.11 -9.99
CA ALA A 81 4.22 -0.24 -11.43
C ALA A 81 5.27 0.76 -11.94
N ILE A 82 5.29 1.99 -11.41
CA ILE A 82 6.34 2.99 -11.72
C ILE A 82 7.70 2.50 -11.22
N ALA A 83 7.79 2.09 -9.95
CA ALA A 83 9.04 1.64 -9.34
C ALA A 83 9.61 0.41 -10.06
N VAL A 84 8.77 -0.55 -10.44
CA VAL A 84 9.17 -1.73 -11.23
C VAL A 84 9.67 -1.32 -12.61
N ALA A 85 9.01 -0.36 -13.28
CA ALA A 85 9.44 0.11 -14.60
C ALA A 85 10.79 0.85 -14.53
N ILE A 86 10.99 1.70 -13.53
CA ILE A 86 12.28 2.36 -13.28
C ILE A 86 13.34 1.32 -12.91
N GLY A 87 13.02 0.38 -12.03
CA GLY A 87 13.95 -0.67 -11.62
C GLY A 87 14.44 -1.51 -12.80
N LYS A 88 13.56 -1.84 -13.75
CA LYS A 88 13.95 -2.50 -15.00
C LYS A 88 14.85 -1.65 -15.89
N LEU A 89 14.66 -0.33 -15.90
CA LEU A 89 15.45 0.58 -16.73
C LEU A 89 16.88 0.76 -16.21
N PHE A 90 17.08 0.69 -14.88
CA PHE A 90 18.37 0.90 -14.21
C PHE A 90 18.95 -0.37 -13.54
N ASP A 91 18.33 -1.53 -13.76
CA ASP A 91 18.74 -2.82 -13.19
C ASP A 91 18.79 -2.83 -11.66
N PHE A 92 17.75 -2.29 -11.02
CA PHE A 92 17.63 -2.28 -9.56
C PHE A 92 17.23 -3.64 -9.01
N SER A 93 17.71 -3.95 -7.81
CA SER A 93 17.26 -5.10 -7.03
C SER A 93 15.80 -4.94 -6.56
N ASP A 94 15.15 -6.06 -6.22
CA ASP A 94 13.78 -6.04 -5.68
C ASP A 94 13.65 -5.19 -4.41
N VAL A 95 14.70 -5.13 -3.59
CA VAL A 95 14.74 -4.30 -2.37
C VAL A 95 14.74 -2.82 -2.72
N GLU A 96 15.53 -2.40 -3.72
CA GLU A 96 15.55 -1.02 -4.20
C GLU A 96 14.21 -0.64 -4.85
N VAL A 97 13.63 -1.52 -5.65
CA VAL A 97 12.29 -1.33 -6.26
C VAL A 97 11.21 -1.19 -5.18
N SER A 98 11.20 -2.09 -4.19
CA SER A 98 10.29 -2.03 -3.05
C SER A 98 10.45 -0.74 -2.24
N THR A 99 11.69 -0.31 -2.01
CA THR A 99 11.99 0.95 -1.30
C THR A 99 11.49 2.15 -2.10
N LEU A 100 11.77 2.20 -3.40
CA LEU A 100 11.29 3.25 -4.28
C LEU A 100 9.74 3.32 -4.30
N ALA A 101 9.07 2.17 -4.38
CA ALA A 101 7.62 2.09 -4.30
C ALA A 101 7.09 2.65 -2.96
N ARG A 102 7.72 2.27 -1.83
CA ARG A 102 7.36 2.74 -0.48
C ARG A 102 7.37 4.27 -0.39
N MET A 103 8.38 4.91 -0.98
CA MET A 103 8.56 6.38 -0.95
C MET A 103 7.43 7.13 -1.69
N GLY A 104 6.81 6.53 -2.70
CA GLY A 104 5.68 7.13 -3.40
C GLY A 104 4.34 6.87 -2.71
N SER A 105 4.18 5.65 -2.20
CA SER A 105 3.02 5.24 -1.41
C SER A 105 3.44 4.05 -0.55
N GLY A 106 3.37 4.19 0.78
CA GLY A 106 3.91 3.17 1.71
C GLY A 106 3.48 1.74 1.38
N SER A 107 2.19 1.48 1.14
CA SER A 107 1.69 0.15 0.80
C SER A 107 2.10 -0.38 -0.58
N ALA A 108 2.62 0.46 -1.49
CA ALA A 108 3.08 0.05 -2.82
C ALA A 108 4.24 -0.93 -2.77
N CYS A 109 5.07 -0.89 -1.73
CA CYS A 109 6.18 -1.85 -1.56
C CYS A 109 5.69 -3.31 -1.59
N ARG A 110 4.49 -3.59 -1.08
CA ARG A 110 3.93 -4.94 -1.08
C ARG A 110 3.44 -5.39 -2.45
N SER A 111 3.14 -4.48 -3.36
CA SER A 111 2.70 -4.78 -4.72
C SER A 111 3.85 -5.09 -5.68
N VAL A 112 5.09 -5.07 -5.21
CA VAL A 112 6.28 -5.48 -5.99
C VAL A 112 6.40 -7.00 -6.09
N PHE A 113 5.90 -7.73 -5.10
CA PHE A 113 6.00 -9.19 -5.01
C PHE A 113 4.67 -9.88 -5.37
N GLY A 114 4.65 -11.21 -5.54
CA GLY A 114 3.42 -12.00 -5.68
C GLY A 114 2.95 -12.62 -4.36
N GLY A 115 1.71 -13.12 -4.32
CA GLY A 115 1.21 -13.94 -3.21
C GLY A 115 0.93 -13.19 -1.91
N LEU A 116 1.30 -13.81 -0.79
CA LEU A 116 1.20 -13.21 0.54
C LEU A 116 2.47 -12.42 0.83
N VAL A 117 2.33 -11.12 1.08
CA VAL A 117 3.46 -10.19 1.22
C VAL A 117 3.36 -9.45 2.54
N GLU A 118 4.46 -9.43 3.30
CA GLU A 118 4.59 -8.65 4.53
C GLU A 118 5.37 -7.37 4.25
N TRP A 119 4.85 -6.23 4.68
CA TRP A 119 5.64 -5.02 4.89
C TRP A 119 6.03 -4.96 6.36
N CYS A 120 7.29 -5.24 6.64
CA CYS A 120 7.87 -5.13 7.96
C CYS A 120 8.05 -3.65 8.32
N ALA A 121 7.57 -3.23 9.49
CA ALA A 121 7.72 -1.84 9.92
C ALA A 121 9.18 -1.45 10.13
N GLY A 122 10.00 -2.43 10.53
CA GLY A 122 11.34 -2.16 11.01
C GLY A 122 11.34 -1.50 12.38
N SER A 123 12.54 -1.26 12.88
CA SER A 123 12.85 -0.62 14.15
C SER A 123 13.98 0.40 14.00
N ASP A 124 14.73 0.35 12.89
CA ASP A 124 15.81 1.28 12.60
C ASP A 124 15.22 2.62 12.09
N PRO A 125 15.52 3.76 12.75
CA PRO A 125 15.08 5.08 12.31
C PRO A 125 15.54 5.46 10.90
N SER A 126 16.61 4.86 10.38
CA SER A 126 17.06 5.02 8.99
C SER A 126 16.17 4.30 7.98
N GLY A 127 15.26 3.42 8.44
CA GLY A 127 14.37 2.63 7.59
C GLY A 127 15.04 1.46 6.89
N ALA A 128 16.27 1.10 7.26
CA ALA A 128 17.05 0.03 6.66
C ALA A 128 16.37 -1.35 6.81
N ASP A 129 15.64 -1.58 7.90
CA ASP A 129 14.91 -2.82 8.18
C ASP A 129 13.41 -2.74 7.85
N CYS A 130 12.95 -1.64 7.26
CA CYS A 130 11.57 -1.42 6.85
C CYS A 130 11.32 -1.96 5.43
N VAL A 131 11.28 -3.28 5.29
CA VAL A 131 11.27 -3.97 3.99
C VAL A 131 9.94 -4.66 3.70
N ALA A 132 9.60 -4.80 2.41
CA ALA A 132 8.58 -5.75 1.98
C ALA A 132 9.24 -7.06 1.59
N LYS A 133 8.60 -8.19 1.92
CA LYS A 133 9.06 -9.54 1.57
C LYS A 133 7.89 -10.42 1.18
N GLN A 134 8.09 -11.25 0.17
CA GLN A 134 7.19 -12.36 -0.12
C GLN A 134 7.27 -13.38 1.02
N VAL A 135 6.15 -13.65 1.66
CA VAL A 135 6.03 -14.66 2.71
C VAL A 135 5.73 -16.01 2.08
N LEU A 136 4.72 -16.06 1.20
CA LEU A 136 4.33 -17.26 0.45
C LEU A 136 3.93 -16.88 -0.98
N PRO A 137 4.25 -17.71 -1.99
CA PRO A 137 4.00 -17.39 -3.39
C PRO A 137 2.50 -17.43 -3.75
N GLU A 138 2.12 -16.78 -4.85
CA GLU A 138 0.72 -16.69 -5.31
C GLU A 138 0.07 -18.03 -5.62
N LYS A 139 0.87 -19.06 -5.91
CA LYS A 139 0.40 -20.43 -6.17
C LYS A 139 0.26 -21.28 -4.91
N TRP A 140 0.57 -20.73 -3.73
CA TRP A 140 0.53 -21.47 -2.48
C TRP A 140 -0.88 -21.97 -2.16
N TRP A 141 -1.88 -21.07 -2.24
CA TRP A 141 -3.27 -21.36 -1.94
C TRP A 141 -4.19 -21.09 -3.15
N PRO A 142 -4.16 -21.96 -4.17
CA PRO A 142 -4.78 -21.71 -5.48
C PRO A 142 -6.32 -21.76 -5.47
N GLU A 143 -6.95 -22.24 -4.40
CA GLU A 143 -8.41 -22.26 -4.21
C GLU A 143 -8.95 -20.93 -3.66
N LEU A 144 -8.11 -20.11 -3.02
CA LEU A 144 -8.54 -18.85 -2.42
C LEU A 144 -9.02 -17.88 -3.50
N ARG A 145 -10.18 -17.24 -3.28
CA ARG A 145 -10.78 -16.27 -4.21
C ARG A 145 -11.05 -14.96 -3.49
N ALA A 146 -10.81 -13.86 -4.19
CA ALA A 146 -11.20 -12.53 -3.75
C ALA A 146 -12.37 -12.04 -4.62
N VAL A 147 -13.45 -11.58 -3.97
CA VAL A 147 -14.56 -10.92 -4.64
C VAL A 147 -14.60 -9.49 -4.15
N ILE A 148 -14.55 -8.55 -5.09
CA ILE A 148 -14.58 -7.11 -4.80
C ILE A 148 -15.99 -6.60 -5.11
N VAL A 149 -16.63 -6.02 -4.09
CA VAL A 149 -17.94 -5.38 -4.22
C VAL A 149 -17.75 -3.88 -4.11
N VAL A 150 -18.04 -3.15 -5.19
CA VAL A 150 -17.97 -1.68 -5.21
C VAL A 150 -19.34 -1.14 -4.81
N LEU A 151 -19.41 -0.46 -3.66
CA LEU A 151 -20.65 0.08 -3.10
C LEU A 151 -20.84 1.58 -3.38
N ASP A 152 -19.74 2.32 -3.48
CA ASP A 152 -19.70 3.76 -3.78
C ASP A 152 -18.39 4.04 -4.54
N ASP A 153 -18.49 4.77 -5.64
CA ASP A 153 -17.35 5.21 -6.46
C ASP A 153 -17.00 6.69 -6.23
N GLY A 154 -17.68 7.36 -5.29
CA GLY A 154 -17.39 8.73 -4.88
C GLY A 154 -16.05 8.91 -4.18
N GLU A 155 -15.52 10.14 -4.22
CA GLU A 155 -14.28 10.47 -3.53
C GLU A 155 -14.43 10.43 -2.01
N LYS A 156 -13.39 9.93 -1.34
CA LYS A 156 -13.28 9.94 0.13
C LYS A 156 -13.21 11.38 0.63
N GLU A 157 -13.99 11.73 1.65
CA GLU A 157 -13.94 13.07 2.28
C GLU A 157 -12.57 13.39 2.87
N VAL A 158 -11.91 12.39 3.46
CA VAL A 158 -10.57 12.52 4.03
C VAL A 158 -9.63 11.53 3.36
N GLY A 159 -8.60 12.05 2.69
CA GLY A 159 -7.55 11.23 2.08
C GLY A 159 -6.77 10.42 3.12
N SER A 160 -6.38 9.19 2.77
CA SER A 160 -5.75 8.23 3.70
C SER A 160 -4.54 8.79 4.44
N SER A 161 -3.65 9.54 3.78
CA SER A 161 -2.46 10.11 4.44
C SER A 161 -2.80 11.10 5.55
N ARG A 162 -3.82 11.94 5.35
CA ARG A 162 -4.30 12.88 6.36
C ARG A 162 -5.02 12.14 7.48
N GLY A 163 -5.93 11.23 7.11
CA GLY A 163 -6.69 10.43 8.08
C GLY A 163 -5.79 9.63 9.00
N MET A 164 -4.85 8.85 8.44
CA MET A 164 -3.90 8.05 9.21
C MET A 164 -3.03 8.90 10.13
N ARG A 165 -2.58 10.09 9.69
CA ARG A 165 -1.82 11.02 10.54
C ARG A 165 -2.66 11.47 11.73
N SER A 166 -3.89 11.91 11.49
CA SER A 166 -4.80 12.31 12.57
C SER A 166 -5.08 11.15 13.54
N THR A 167 -5.22 9.92 13.05
CA THR A 167 -5.35 8.73 13.91
C THR A 167 -4.12 8.52 14.77
N VAL A 168 -2.91 8.66 14.22
CA VAL A 168 -1.66 8.58 15.01
C VAL A 168 -1.60 9.67 16.08
N GLU A 169 -2.06 10.88 15.76
CA GLU A 169 -2.01 12.03 16.67
C GLU A 169 -3.06 11.99 17.78
N THR A 170 -4.20 11.30 17.58
CA THR A 170 -5.38 11.47 18.45
C THR A 170 -6.05 10.20 18.94
N SER A 171 -5.83 9.04 18.31
CA SER A 171 -6.46 7.79 18.74
C SER A 171 -5.63 7.14 19.86
N GLU A 172 -6.23 7.03 21.04
CA GLU A 172 -5.65 6.32 22.18
C GLU A 172 -5.60 4.80 21.94
N LEU A 173 -6.48 4.28 21.09
CA LEU A 173 -6.53 2.85 20.76
C LEU A 173 -5.41 2.40 19.80
N LEU A 174 -4.84 3.31 19.01
CA LEU A 174 -3.87 2.95 17.96
C LEU A 174 -2.59 2.36 18.55
N GLU A 175 -2.06 2.93 19.63
CA GLU A 175 -0.80 2.47 20.22
C GLU A 175 -0.91 1.00 20.67
N HIS A 176 -2.00 0.66 21.37
CA HIS A 176 -2.25 -0.71 21.82
C HIS A 176 -2.41 -1.67 20.63
N ARG A 177 -3.15 -1.24 19.59
CA ARG A 177 -3.31 -2.02 18.34
C ARG A 177 -1.95 -2.31 17.71
N ALA A 178 -1.13 -1.28 17.49
CA ALA A 178 0.16 -1.40 16.81
C ALA A 178 1.15 -2.26 17.59
N ARG A 179 1.20 -2.10 18.92
CA ARG A 179 2.22 -2.74 19.77
C ARG A 179 1.90 -4.19 20.14
N TYR A 180 0.62 -4.52 20.37
CA TYR A 180 0.25 -5.81 20.94
C TYR A 180 -0.65 -6.65 20.03
N ILE A 181 -1.55 -6.02 19.27
CA ILE A 181 -2.56 -6.76 18.50
C ILE A 181 -2.03 -7.15 17.12
N VAL A 182 -1.47 -6.21 16.37
CA VAL A 182 -1.01 -6.46 14.99
C VAL A 182 0.11 -7.50 14.93
N PRO A 183 1.16 -7.47 15.79
CA PRO A 183 2.23 -8.47 15.72
C PRO A 183 1.72 -9.89 15.90
N GLU A 184 0.76 -10.10 16.81
CA GLU A 184 0.17 -11.42 17.05
C GLU A 184 -0.74 -11.85 15.89
N ARG A 185 -1.52 -10.92 15.33
CA ARG A 185 -2.35 -11.20 14.16
C ARG A 185 -1.53 -11.56 12.94
N ILE A 186 -0.37 -10.93 12.70
CA ILE A 186 0.52 -11.28 11.59
C ILE A 186 0.98 -12.73 11.74
N LYS A 187 1.46 -13.14 12.91
CA LYS A 187 1.89 -14.53 13.16
C LYS A 187 0.78 -15.53 12.86
N ARG A 188 -0.41 -15.28 13.41
CA ARG A 188 -1.56 -16.18 13.25
C ARG A 188 -2.10 -16.20 11.83
N LEU A 189 -2.17 -15.04 11.16
CA LEU A 189 -2.66 -14.95 9.78
C LEU A 189 -1.69 -15.65 8.81
N THR A 190 -0.38 -15.49 9.01
CA THR A 190 0.63 -16.22 8.24
C THR A 190 0.50 -17.72 8.45
N ALA A 191 0.38 -18.19 9.70
CA ALA A 191 0.21 -19.62 9.99
C ALA A 191 -1.09 -20.19 9.41
N ALA A 192 -2.19 -19.44 9.49
CA ALA A 192 -3.47 -19.84 8.88
C ALA A 192 -3.37 -19.92 7.35
N PHE A 193 -2.69 -18.95 6.72
CA PHE A 193 -2.46 -18.97 5.28
C PHE A 193 -1.55 -20.13 4.86
N GLU A 194 -0.50 -20.43 5.63
CA GLU A 194 0.41 -21.54 5.37
C GLU A 194 -0.32 -22.89 5.44
N ALA A 195 -1.20 -23.06 6.44
CA ALA A 195 -1.95 -24.29 6.68
C ALA A 195 -3.24 -24.42 5.84
N HIS A 196 -3.57 -23.45 4.99
CA HIS A 196 -4.85 -23.34 4.29
C HIS A 196 -6.08 -23.38 5.23
N ASP A 197 -5.93 -22.84 6.44
CA ASP A 197 -7.00 -22.70 7.43
C ASP A 197 -7.85 -21.45 7.11
N PHE A 198 -8.89 -21.65 6.30
CA PHE A 198 -9.76 -20.56 5.87
C PHE A 198 -10.52 -19.91 7.03
N ASP A 199 -10.93 -20.69 8.03
CA ASP A 199 -11.75 -20.19 9.13
C ASP A 199 -10.95 -19.22 10.00
N GLU A 200 -9.72 -19.59 10.37
CA GLU A 200 -8.85 -18.69 11.13
C GLU A 200 -8.39 -17.50 10.28
N PHE A 201 -8.06 -17.71 9.00
CA PHE A 201 -7.69 -16.65 8.07
C PHE A 201 -8.81 -15.61 7.94
N ALA A 202 -10.05 -16.05 7.72
CA ALA A 202 -11.22 -15.19 7.59
C ALA A 202 -11.51 -14.45 8.90
N ARG A 203 -11.46 -15.15 10.04
CA ARG A 203 -11.72 -14.56 11.36
C ARG A 203 -10.74 -13.44 11.69
N ILE A 204 -9.44 -13.64 11.45
CA ILE A 204 -8.42 -12.61 11.68
C ILE A 204 -8.62 -11.44 10.71
N THR A 205 -8.84 -11.72 9.42
CA THR A 205 -9.02 -10.69 8.39
C THR A 205 -10.21 -9.78 8.71
N MET A 206 -11.36 -10.36 9.09
CA MET A 206 -12.54 -9.61 9.50
C MET A 206 -12.29 -8.81 10.79
N ALA A 207 -11.66 -9.43 11.80
CA ALA A 207 -11.35 -8.75 13.06
C ALA A 207 -10.35 -7.59 12.89
N ASP A 208 -9.40 -7.71 11.96
CA ASP A 208 -8.44 -6.63 11.67
C ASP A 208 -9.07 -5.48 10.89
N SER A 209 -9.93 -5.79 9.92
CA SER A 209 -10.75 -4.78 9.25
C SER A 209 -11.61 -4.01 10.25
N ASN A 210 -12.34 -4.70 11.14
CA ASN A 210 -13.19 -4.06 12.14
C ASN A 210 -12.39 -3.18 13.11
N GLN A 211 -11.24 -3.65 13.58
CA GLN A 211 -10.41 -2.87 14.50
C GLN A 211 -9.74 -1.66 13.81
N LEU A 212 -9.40 -1.76 12.52
CA LEU A 212 -8.95 -0.61 11.75
C LEU A 212 -10.04 0.48 11.70
N HIS A 213 -11.29 0.10 11.48
CA HIS A 213 -12.41 1.04 11.52
C HIS A 213 -12.67 1.59 12.93
N ALA A 214 -12.46 0.79 13.98
CA ALA A 214 -12.57 1.25 15.36
C ALA A 214 -11.54 2.35 15.69
N VAL A 215 -10.28 2.21 15.26
CA VAL A 215 -9.28 3.28 15.47
C VAL A 215 -9.57 4.52 14.63
N CYS A 216 -10.19 4.37 13.46
CA CYS A 216 -10.69 5.51 12.69
C CYS A 216 -11.81 6.26 13.44
N LEU A 217 -12.73 5.55 14.10
CA LEU A 217 -13.78 6.17 14.92
C LEU A 217 -13.24 6.82 16.20
N ASP A 218 -12.17 6.27 16.77
CA ASP A 218 -11.47 6.81 17.94
C ASP A 218 -10.58 8.04 17.62
N THR A 219 -10.36 8.33 16.34
CA THR A 219 -9.64 9.54 15.89
C THR A 219 -10.47 10.80 16.22
N PHE A 220 -9.81 11.94 16.46
CA PHE A 220 -10.48 13.23 16.68
C PHE A 220 -10.12 14.27 15.60
N PRO A 221 -11.10 14.78 14.81
CA PRO A 221 -12.50 14.34 14.75
C PRO A 221 -12.62 12.91 14.16
N PRO A 222 -13.71 12.18 14.47
CA PRO A 222 -13.90 10.80 14.01
C PRO A 222 -13.86 10.67 12.49
N LEU A 223 -13.18 9.63 12.01
CA LEU A 223 -13.12 9.28 10.59
C LEU A 223 -14.14 8.18 10.28
N ARG A 224 -15.03 8.43 9.31
CA ARG A 224 -16.02 7.45 8.83
C ARG A 224 -15.57 6.87 7.49
N VAL A 225 -15.17 5.60 7.47
CA VAL A 225 -14.64 4.93 6.26
C VAL A 225 -15.62 3.89 5.69
N CYS A 226 -16.52 3.33 6.50
CA CYS A 226 -17.63 2.49 6.04
C CYS A 226 -18.92 3.32 5.97
N VAL A 227 -19.43 3.48 4.74
CA VAL A 227 -20.77 3.93 4.30
C VAL A 227 -21.38 5.14 5.02
N ARG A 228 -21.63 6.19 4.24
CA ARG A 228 -22.55 7.27 4.61
C ARG A 228 -23.97 6.67 4.68
N TYR A 229 -24.51 6.46 5.86
CA TYR A 229 -25.96 6.33 6.05
C TYR A 229 -26.52 7.69 6.43
#